data_AF-A0A6J6ZKW0-F1
#
_entry.id   AF-A0A6J6ZKW0-F1
#
_cell.length_a   1.000
_cell.length_b   1.000
_cell.length_c   1.000
_cell.angle_alpha   90.00
_cell.angle_beta   90.00
_cell.angle_gamma   90.00
#
_symmetry.space_group_name_H-M   'P 1'
#
loop_
_entity.id
_entity.type
_entity.pdbx_description
1 polymer ?
#
loop_
_entity_poly.entity_id
_entity_poly.type
_entity_poly.pdbx_seq_one_letter_code
_entity_poly.pdbx_strand_id
1 'polypeptide(L)' 'MGRGRAKAKQTKVARDLKYNAQDMDLDRLTKELHGEVDTSNNKDDEDPFAEGNYIPRS' A
#
# COMPACT_ATOMS: atom_id res chain seq x y z
N MET A 1 -37.50 6.25 -8.18
CA MET A 1 -37.10 4.92 -8.68
C MET A 1 -35.72 5.05 -9.31
N GLY A 2 -34.65 4.50 -8.73
CA GLY A 2 -33.29 4.69 -9.30
C GLY A 2 -32.14 4.18 -8.42
N ARG A 3 -32.39 4.04 -7.11
CA ARG A 3 -31.41 3.48 -6.15
C ARG A 3 -30.97 2.05 -6.48
N GLY A 4 -31.84 1.21 -7.04
CA GLY A 4 -31.50 -0.18 -7.37
C GLY A 4 -30.38 -0.31 -8.41
N ARG A 5 -30.40 0.54 -9.44
CA ARG A 5 -29.36 0.54 -10.48
C ARG A 5 -28.01 1.06 -9.96
N ALA A 6 -28.05 2.12 -9.16
CA ALA A 6 -26.84 2.65 -8.51
C ALA A 6 -26.23 1.63 -7.53
N LYS A 7 -27.07 1.00 -6.70
CA LYS A 7 -26.64 -0.06 -5.78
C LYS A 7 -26.01 -1.24 -6.52
N ALA A 8 -26.64 -1.71 -7.60
CA ALA A 8 -26.10 -2.79 -8.42
C ALA A 8 -24.72 -2.43 -9.03
N LYS A 9 -24.56 -1.21 -9.54
CA LYS A 9 -23.27 -0.71 -10.05
C LYS A 9 -22.21 -0.67 -8.95
N GLN A 10 -22.53 -0.16 -7.76
CA GLN A 10 -21.59 -0.09 -6.65
C GLN A 10 -21.19 -1.49 -6.15
N THR A 11 -22.13 -2.43 -6.03
CA THR A 11 -21.81 -3.81 -5.64
C THR A 11 -20.91 -4.51 -6.66
N LYS A 12 -21.10 -4.24 -7.96
CA LYS A 12 -20.20 -4.74 -9.00
C LYS A 12 -18.79 -4.17 -8.83
N VAL A 13 -18.65 -2.84 -8.74
CA VAL A 13 -17.36 -2.17 -8.54
C VAL A 13 -16.65 -2.66 -7.28
N ALA A 14 -17.38 -2.80 -6.17
CA ALA A 14 -16.80 -3.29 -4.91
C ALA A 14 -16.34 -4.76 -5.03
N ARG A 15 -17.08 -5.61 -5.75
CA ARG A 15 -16.65 -6.98 -6.01
C ARG A 15 -15.40 -7.02 -6.88
N ASP A 16 -15.39 -6.24 -7.95
CA ASP A 16 -14.25 -6.16 -8.86
C ASP A 16 -13.01 -5.64 -8.13
N LEU A 17 -13.14 -4.68 -7.21
CA LEU A 17 -12.03 -4.20 -6.37
C LEU A 17 -11.58 -5.23 -5.32
N LYS A 18 -12.51 -5.97 -4.73
CA LYS A 18 -12.20 -6.95 -3.67
C LYS A 18 -11.56 -8.22 -4.22
N TYR A 19 -12.00 -8.65 -5.40
CA TYR A 19 -11.65 -9.95 -5.96
C TYR A 19 -10.87 -9.87 -7.27
N ASN A 20 -10.60 -8.69 -7.83
CA ASN A 20 -9.43 -8.59 -8.70
C ASN A 20 -8.22 -8.86 -7.82
N ALA A 21 -7.55 -9.97 -8.09
CA ALA A 21 -6.15 -10.06 -7.75
C ALA A 21 -5.49 -8.84 -8.39
N GLN A 22 -4.90 -7.96 -7.59
CA GLN A 22 -4.05 -6.94 -8.14
C GLN A 22 -2.94 -7.68 -8.89
N ASP A 23 -2.78 -7.40 -10.19
CA ASP A 23 -1.59 -7.79 -10.93
C ASP A 23 -0.43 -7.02 -10.29
N MET A 24 0.14 -7.61 -9.24
CA MET A 24 1.33 -7.06 -8.58
C MET A 24 2.52 -7.43 -9.44
N ASP A 25 3.36 -6.44 -9.74
CA ASP A 25 4.66 -6.67 -10.34
C ASP A 25 5.56 -7.35 -9.31
N LEU A 26 5.57 -8.68 -9.32
CA LEU A 26 6.35 -9.51 -8.41
C LEU A 26 7.85 -9.28 -8.61
N ASP A 27 8.29 -8.96 -9.83
CA ASP A 27 9.69 -8.65 -10.13
C ASP A 27 10.12 -7.34 -9.48
N ARG A 28 9.23 -6.33 -9.46
CA ARG A 28 9.47 -5.10 -8.71
C ARG A 28 9.46 -5.32 -7.20
N LEU A 29 8.49 -6.09 -6.69
CA LEU A 29 8.39 -6.38 -5.25
C LEU A 29 9.61 -7.13 -4.72
N THR A 30 10.10 -8.12 -5.46
CA THR A 30 11.30 -8.88 -5.11
C THR A 30 12.53 -7.98 -5.06
N LYS A 31 12.70 -7.07 -6.03
CA LYS A 31 13.79 -6.07 -6.02
C LYS A 31 13.72 -5.14 -4.81
N GLU A 32 12.53 -4.68 -4.45
CA GLU A 32 12.33 -3.84 -3.25
C GLU A 32 12.66 -4.61 -1.95
N LEU A 33 12.24 -5.89 -1.84
CA LEU A 33 12.53 -6.73 -0.68
C LEU A 33 14.02 -7.08 -0.55
N HIS A 34 14.69 -7.31 -1.67
CA HIS A 34 16.13 -7.58 -1.71
C HIS A 34 16.99 -6.32 -1.56
N GLY A 35 16.38 -5.13 -1.46
CA GLY A 35 17.10 -3.85 -1.33
C GLY A 35 17.89 -3.48 -2.59
N GLU A 36 17.56 -4.08 -3.75
CA GLU A 36 18.22 -3.79 -5.02
C GLU A 36 17.70 -2.48 -5.64
N VAL A 37 16.52 -2.03 -5.20
CA VAL A 37 16.07 -0.66 -5.44
C VAL A 37 16.76 0.23 -4.40
N ASP A 38 17.76 0.97 -4.86
CA ASP A 38 18.51 1.94 -4.07
C ASP A 38 17.57 3.05 -3.55
N THR A 39 16.85 2.79 -2.45
CA THR A 39 16.06 3.78 -1.71
C THR A 39 16.96 4.54 -0.74
N SER A 40 18.17 4.86 -1.18
CA SER A 40 19.15 5.72 -0.52
C SER A 40 18.67 7.18 -0.54
N ASN A 41 17.48 7.41 0.02
CA ASN A 41 16.99 8.72 0.41
C ASN A 41 16.42 8.55 1.81
N ASN A 42 17.32 8.47 2.80
CA ASN A 42 17.25 9.23 4.06
C ASN A 42 15.83 9.49 4.62
N LYS A 43 14.98 8.47 4.69
CA LYS A 43 13.62 8.57 5.26
C LYS A 43 13.56 7.93 6.64
N ASP A 44 14.44 6.96 6.88
CA ASP A 44 14.58 6.31 8.19
C ASP A 44 15.10 7.32 9.23
N ASP A 45 15.91 8.30 8.82
CA ASP A 45 16.41 9.36 9.70
C ASP A 45 15.32 10.39 10.09
N GLU A 46 14.19 10.44 9.38
CA GLU A 46 13.07 11.37 9.65
C GLU A 46 11.91 10.70 10.41
N ASP A 47 11.92 9.37 10.56
CA ASP A 47 10.90 8.64 11.31
C ASP A 47 11.24 8.65 12.82
N PRO A 48 10.40 9.28 13.68
CA PRO A 48 10.62 9.29 15.12
C PRO A 48 10.52 7.89 15.77
N PHE A 49 10.07 6.88 15.03
CA PHE A 49 10.01 5.48 15.45
C PHE A 49 11.13 4.61 14.85
N ALA A 50 12.03 5.17 14.02
CA ALA A 50 13.20 4.44 13.57
C ALA A 50 14.14 4.13 14.74
N GLU A 51 14.86 3.00 14.64
CA GLU A 51 15.71 2.48 15.72
C GLU A 51 16.79 3.47 16.21
N GLY A 52 17.25 4.38 15.34
CA GLY A 52 18.22 5.42 15.68
C GLY A 52 17.63 6.71 16.27
N ASN A 53 16.33 6.94 16.09
CA ASN A 53 15.66 8.23 16.37
C ASN A 53 14.58 8.13 17.46
N TYR A 54 14.47 6.98 18.15
CA TYR A 54 13.44 6.76 19.16
C TYR A 54 13.57 7.70 20.36
N ILE A 55 12.58 8.58 20.54
CA ILE A 55 12.48 9.46 21.70
C ILE A 55 11.46 8.88 22.69
N PRO A 56 11.90 8.31 23.83
CA PRO A 56 10.97 7.84 24.86
C PRO A 56 10.21 9.04 25.44
N ARG A 57 8.87 8.95 25.47
CA ARG A 57 8.05 9.96 26.17
C ARG A 57 8.25 9.80 27.68
N SER A 58 8.91 10.79 28.29
CA SER A 58 9.04 10.97 29.75
C SER A 58 7.75 11.46 30.38
#